data_AF-A0A5E4PJC0-F1
#
_entry.id   AF-A0A5E4PJC0-F1
#
_cell.length_a   1.000
_cell.length_b   1.000
_cell.length_c   1.000
_cell.angle_alpha   90.00
_cell.angle_beta   90.00
_cell.angle_gamma   90.00
#
_symmetry.space_group_name_H-M   'P 1'
#
loop_
_entity.id
_entity.type
_entity.pdbx_description
1 polymer ?
#
loop_
_entity_poly.entity_id
_entity_poly.type
_entity_poly.pdbx_seq_one_letter_code
_entity_poly.pdbx_strand_id
1 'polypeptide(L)'
;MPAIQEFCDIFCLDSQGLSRKEKLILEADLFVQVCRELIEIFRQYFQNYFILMNFSVEMENAMLEENFLQLLIKDILISGEYTVAGIAHYTNIHEDIVHEVLIGRNNCPSAAFLRRTIELHQSVRRDIYQQIRKKIADNYLSAA
;
A
#
# COMPACT_ATOMS: atom_id res chain seq x y z
N MET A 1 -13.27 14.12 -2.68
CA MET A 1 -12.34 13.20 -2.00
C MET A 1 -11.01 13.34 -2.71
N PRO A 2 -9.93 13.77 -2.03
CA PRO A 2 -8.71 14.23 -2.70
C PRO A 2 -8.07 13.19 -3.63
N ALA A 3 -8.05 11.92 -3.20
CA ALA A 3 -7.43 10.83 -3.96
C ALA A 3 -8.10 10.59 -5.33
N ILE A 4 -9.43 10.56 -5.39
CA ILE A 4 -10.15 10.41 -6.67
C ILE A 4 -9.93 11.62 -7.58
N GLN A 5 -9.85 12.83 -7.01
CA GLN A 5 -9.66 14.05 -7.78
C GLN A 5 -8.33 14.01 -8.53
N GLU A 6 -7.24 13.65 -7.85
CA GLU A 6 -5.91 13.55 -8.47
C GLU A 6 -5.86 12.49 -9.59
N PHE A 7 -6.55 11.35 -9.44
CA PHE A 7 -6.63 10.35 -10.50
C PHE A 7 -7.55 10.78 -11.64
N CYS A 8 -8.70 11.41 -11.35
CA CYS A 8 -9.58 11.96 -12.39
C CYS A 8 -8.87 13.02 -13.23
N ASP A 9 -8.04 13.85 -12.62
CA ASP A 9 -7.22 14.85 -13.30
C ASP A 9 -6.19 14.19 -14.24
N ILE A 10 -5.60 13.05 -13.83
CA ILE A 10 -4.67 12.26 -14.66
C ILE A 10 -5.39 11.59 -15.84
N PHE A 11 -6.63 11.13 -15.64
CA PHE A 11 -7.40 10.43 -16.67
C PHE A 11 -8.29 11.33 -17.53
N CYS A 12 -8.24 12.65 -17.34
CA CYS A 12 -9.17 13.60 -17.96
C CYS A 12 -10.65 13.21 -17.76
N LEU A 13 -10.97 12.51 -16.67
CA LEU A 13 -12.32 12.10 -16.34
C LEU A 13 -13.04 13.27 -15.67
N ASP A 14 -14.23 13.62 -16.17
CA ASP A 14 -15.08 14.56 -15.46
C ASP A 14 -15.56 13.92 -14.16
N SER A 15 -14.83 14.22 -13.07
CA SER A 15 -15.18 13.79 -11.72
C SER A 15 -16.60 14.24 -11.30
N GLN A 16 -17.20 15.22 -11.98
CA GLN A 16 -18.59 15.63 -11.74
C GLN A 16 -19.61 14.72 -12.43
N GLY A 17 -19.23 14.02 -13.50
CA GLY A 17 -20.08 13.07 -14.23
C GLY A 17 -20.29 11.73 -13.52
N LEU A 18 -19.41 11.37 -12.58
CA LEU A 18 -19.52 10.11 -11.82
C LEU A 18 -20.48 10.25 -10.63
N SER A 19 -21.41 9.30 -10.54
CA SER A 19 -22.27 9.12 -9.37
C SER A 19 -21.46 8.74 -8.13
N ARG A 20 -22.06 8.87 -6.94
CA ARG A 20 -21.40 8.49 -5.68
C ARG A 20 -20.97 7.02 -5.66
N LYS A 21 -21.75 6.12 -6.28
CA LYS A 21 -21.44 4.69 -6.32
C LYS A 21 -20.25 4.40 -7.23
N GLU A 22 -20.21 5.01 -8.40
CA GLU A 22 -19.10 4.85 -9.34
C GLU A 22 -17.80 5.40 -8.77
N LYS A 23 -17.85 6.53 -8.05
CA LYS A 23 -16.70 7.07 -7.31
C LYS A 23 -16.15 6.07 -6.29
N LEU A 24 -17.02 5.39 -5.53
CA LEU A 24 -16.61 4.38 -4.55
C LEU A 24 -15.99 3.15 -5.23
N ILE A 25 -16.55 2.70 -6.35
CA ILE A 25 -16.01 1.56 -7.12
C ILE A 25 -14.63 1.91 -7.67
N LEU A 26 -14.49 3.10 -8.26
CA LEU A 26 -13.21 3.59 -8.79
C LEU A 26 -12.16 3.71 -7.68
N GLU A 27 -12.54 4.24 -6.52
CA GLU A 27 -11.64 4.33 -5.36
C GLU A 27 -11.19 2.95 -4.87
N ALA A 28 -12.09 1.99 -4.78
CA ALA A 28 -11.77 0.62 -4.40
C ALA A 28 -10.83 -0.05 -5.42
N ASP A 29 -11.09 0.12 -6.71
CA ASP A 29 -10.25 -0.42 -7.78
C ASP A 29 -8.83 0.18 -7.75
N LEU A 30 -8.74 1.51 -7.65
CA LEU A 30 -7.45 2.20 -7.51
C LEU A 30 -6.69 1.75 -6.26
N PHE A 31 -7.39 1.56 -5.13
CA PHE A 31 -6.79 1.04 -3.91
C PHE A 31 -6.19 -0.36 -4.11
N VAL A 32 -6.93 -1.26 -4.78
CA VAL A 32 -6.45 -2.61 -5.11
C VAL A 32 -5.20 -2.54 -5.99
N GLN A 33 -5.19 -1.69 -7.01
CA GLN A 33 -4.04 -1.52 -7.90
C GLN A 33 -2.81 -0.99 -7.16
N VAL A 34 -2.99 0.01 -6.29
CA VAL A 34 -1.88 0.53 -5.46
C VAL A 34 -1.31 -0.56 -4.56
N CYS A 35 -2.17 -1.35 -3.91
CA CYS A 35 -1.71 -2.46 -3.07
C CYS A 35 -0.93 -3.51 -3.87
N ARG A 36 -1.42 -3.87 -5.06
CA ARG A 36 -0.74 -4.79 -5.96
C ARG A 36 0.65 -4.29 -6.37
N GLU A 37 0.75 -3.02 -6.75
CA GLU A 37 2.03 -2.42 -7.12
C GLU A 37 3.01 -2.35 -5.95
N LEU A 38 2.54 -2.07 -4.74
CA LEU A 38 3.37 -2.15 -3.53
C LEU A 38 3.86 -3.58 -3.27
N ILE A 39 2.99 -4.59 -3.43
CA ILE A 39 3.37 -6.00 -3.31
C ILE A 39 4.46 -6.37 -4.31
N GLU A 40 4.36 -5.93 -5.57
CA GLU A 40 5.38 -6.20 -6.59
C GLU A 40 6.73 -5.52 -6.27
N ILE A 41 6.71 -4.32 -5.70
CA ILE A 41 7.93 -3.68 -5.20
C ILE A 41 8.57 -4.52 -4.08
N PHE A 42 7.78 -5.01 -3.13
CA PHE A 42 8.29 -5.90 -2.09
C PHE A 42 8.78 -7.23 -2.67
N ARG A 43 8.11 -7.78 -3.68
CA ARG A 43 8.58 -9.00 -4.36
C ARG A 43 9.98 -8.82 -4.93
N GLN A 44 10.23 -7.69 -5.61
CA GLN A 44 11.56 -7.36 -6.13
C GLN A 44 12.60 -7.27 -5.01
N TYR A 45 12.23 -6.67 -3.87
CA TYR A 45 13.11 -6.59 -2.71
C TYR A 45 13.47 -7.99 -2.13
N PHE A 46 12.52 -8.93 -2.12
CA PHE A 46 12.72 -10.29 -1.61
C PHE A 46 13.12 -11.32 -2.67
N GLN A 47 13.37 -10.92 -3.93
CA GLN A 47 13.60 -11.85 -5.04
C GLN A 47 14.70 -12.88 -4.75
N ASN A 48 15.84 -12.44 -4.21
CA ASN A 48 16.94 -13.35 -3.87
C ASN A 48 16.58 -14.33 -2.75
N TYR A 49 15.77 -13.90 -1.80
CA TYR A 49 15.26 -14.76 -0.72
C TYR A 49 14.32 -15.82 -1.27
N PHE A 50 13.39 -15.45 -2.15
CA PHE A 50 12.46 -16.41 -2.77
C PHE A 50 13.18 -17.43 -3.65
N ILE A 51 14.19 -17.00 -4.42
CA ILE A 51 15.04 -17.90 -5.20
C ILE A 51 15.78 -18.88 -4.30
N LEU A 52 16.41 -18.40 -3.22
CA LEU A 52 17.16 -19.25 -2.30
C LEU A 52 16.27 -20.28 -1.60
N MET A 53 15.05 -19.87 -1.23
CA MET A 53 14.08 -20.73 -0.55
C MET A 53 13.26 -21.61 -1.51
N ASN A 54 13.45 -21.44 -2.82
CA ASN A 54 12.72 -22.16 -3.89
C ASN A 54 11.19 -22.05 -3.73
N PHE A 55 10.70 -20.83 -3.48
CA PHE A 55 9.26 -20.56 -3.36
C PHE A 55 8.58 -20.63 -4.73
N SER A 56 7.34 -21.14 -4.77
CA SER A 56 6.47 -20.95 -5.93
C SER A 56 5.86 -19.55 -5.92
N VAL A 57 5.33 -19.09 -7.06
CA VAL A 57 4.66 -17.78 -7.15
C VAL A 57 3.51 -17.67 -6.15
N GLU A 58 2.76 -18.75 -5.93
CA GLU A 58 1.68 -18.80 -4.96
C GLU A 58 2.19 -18.64 -3.52
N MET A 59 3.33 -19.25 -3.19
CA MET A 59 3.97 -19.11 -1.88
C MET A 59 4.50 -17.69 -1.66
N GLU A 60 5.10 -17.09 -2.69
CA GLU A 60 5.53 -15.69 -2.65
C GLU A 60 4.33 -14.77 -2.40
N ASN A 61 3.23 -14.97 -3.14
CA ASN A 61 2.00 -14.17 -2.98
C ASN A 61 1.46 -14.29 -1.55
N ALA A 62 1.31 -15.52 -1.05
CA ALA A 62 0.81 -15.74 0.30
C ALA A 62 1.69 -15.05 1.35
N MET A 63 3.02 -15.18 1.25
CA MET A 63 3.94 -14.55 2.18
C MET A 63 3.84 -13.03 2.14
N LEU A 64 3.82 -12.43 0.94
CA LEU A 64 3.74 -10.98 0.77
C LEU A 64 2.40 -10.42 1.25
N GLU A 65 1.29 -11.09 0.93
CA GLU A 65 -0.06 -10.66 1.31
C GLU A 65 -0.30 -10.79 2.82
N GLU A 66 0.07 -11.93 3.43
CA GLU A 66 -0.08 -12.15 4.87
C GLU A 66 0.77 -11.19 5.71
N ASN A 67 1.91 -10.76 5.18
CA ASN A 67 2.83 -9.86 5.87
C ASN A 67 2.73 -8.41 5.37
N PHE A 68 1.74 -8.07 4.54
CA PHE A 68 1.70 -6.78 3.85
C PHE A 68 1.81 -5.58 4.80
N LEU A 69 1.03 -5.56 5.89
CA LEU A 69 1.12 -4.46 6.86
C LEU A 69 2.49 -4.43 7.56
N GLN A 70 3.03 -5.59 7.90
CA GLN A 70 4.35 -5.70 8.52
C GLN A 70 5.43 -5.13 7.59
N LEU A 71 5.35 -5.41 6.29
CA LEU A 71 6.27 -4.89 5.29
C LEU A 71 6.21 -3.36 5.20
N LEU A 72 5.00 -2.78 5.19
CA LEU A 72 4.83 -1.32 5.22
C LEU A 72 5.44 -0.69 6.47
N ILE A 73 5.19 -1.26 7.66
CA ILE A 73 5.74 -0.74 8.92
C ILE A 73 7.27 -0.85 8.90
N LYS A 74 7.83 -1.98 8.46
CA LYS A 74 9.28 -2.16 8.34
C LYS A 74 9.89 -1.15 7.39
N ASP A 75 9.27 -0.90 6.24
CA ASP A 75 9.79 0.07 5.28
C ASP A 75 9.74 1.51 5.83
N ILE A 76 8.67 1.89 6.53
CA ILE A 76 8.60 3.16 7.26
C ILE A 76 9.76 3.27 8.27
N LEU A 77 10.03 2.23 9.05
CA LEU A 77 11.11 2.25 10.04
C LEU A 77 12.50 2.35 9.38
N ILE A 78 12.72 1.65 8.25
CA ILE A 78 13.97 1.70 7.48
C ILE A 78 14.24 3.12 6.95
N SER A 79 13.20 3.90 6.67
CA SER A 79 13.37 5.31 6.28
C SER A 79 14.06 6.17 7.34
N GLY A 80 13.97 5.78 8.61
CA GLY A 80 14.41 6.58 9.75
C GLY A 80 13.52 7.79 10.09
N GLU A 81 12.47 8.07 9.31
CA GLU A 81 11.56 9.21 9.56
C GLU A 81 10.64 8.99 10.78
N TYR A 82 10.35 7.74 11.11
CA TYR A 82 9.48 7.36 12.22
C TYR A 82 10.09 6.24 13.06
N THR A 83 9.76 6.27 14.35
CA THR A 83 9.98 5.15 15.29
C THR A 83 8.68 4.37 15.48
N VAL A 84 8.73 3.23 16.17
CA VAL A 84 7.53 2.44 16.53
C VAL A 84 6.51 3.30 17.29
N ALA A 85 6.97 4.06 18.29
CA ALA A 85 6.15 5.03 19.01
C ALA A 85 5.58 6.13 18.11
N GLY A 86 6.36 6.61 17.12
CA GLY A 86 5.89 7.59 16.13
C GLY A 86 4.76 7.04 15.25
N ILE A 87 4.89 5.80 14.79
CA ILE A 87 3.83 5.10 14.04
C ILE A 87 2.59 4.90 14.90
N ALA A 88 2.76 4.46 16.15
CA ALA A 88 1.67 4.27 17.11
C ALA A 88 0.89 5.58 17.33
N HIS A 89 1.60 6.69 17.53
CA HIS A 89 1.02 8.01 17.70
C HIS A 89 0.25 8.46 16.45
N TYR A 90 0.86 8.38 15.26
CA TYR A 90 0.21 8.79 14.01
C TYR A 90 -1.04 7.96 13.71
N THR A 91 -0.94 6.64 13.90
CA THR A 91 -2.03 5.72 13.59
C THR A 91 -3.09 5.68 14.69
N ASN A 92 -2.87 6.36 15.83
CA ASN A 92 -3.71 6.31 17.03
C ASN A 92 -4.03 4.87 17.46
N ILE A 93 -2.96 4.06 17.53
CA ILE A 93 -2.96 2.66 17.96
C ILE A 93 -1.93 2.53 19.08
N HIS A 94 -2.15 1.61 20.03
CA HIS A 94 -1.20 1.38 21.11
C HIS A 94 0.12 0.82 20.55
N GLU A 95 1.25 1.26 21.11
CA GLU A 95 2.58 0.87 20.64
C GLU A 95 2.78 -0.65 20.62
N ASP A 96 2.26 -1.34 21.64
CA ASP A 96 2.30 -2.81 21.72
C ASP A 96 1.66 -3.49 20.50
N ILE A 97 0.57 -2.95 19.97
CA ILE A 97 -0.09 -3.50 18.78
C ILE A 97 0.80 -3.32 17.55
N VAL A 98 1.44 -2.14 17.42
CA VAL A 98 2.42 -1.89 16.33
C VAL A 98 3.58 -2.88 16.46
N HIS A 99 4.07 -3.10 17.67
CA HIS A 99 5.14 -4.07 17.94
C HIS A 99 4.71 -5.50 17.62
N GLU A 100 3.50 -5.93 18.00
CA GLU A 100 2.94 -7.25 17.68
C GLU A 100 2.86 -7.50 16.18
N VAL A 101 2.41 -6.52 15.40
CA VAL A 101 2.42 -6.62 13.93
C VAL A 101 3.86 -6.70 13.42
N LEU A 102 4.77 -5.87 13.94
CA LEU A 102 6.17 -5.84 13.52
C LEU A 102 6.86 -7.20 13.70
N ILE A 103 6.57 -7.92 14.78
CA ILE A 103 7.14 -9.25 15.05
C ILE A 103 6.31 -10.41 14.49
N GLY A 104 5.22 -10.14 13.75
CA GLY A 104 4.38 -11.17 13.13
C GLY A 104 3.52 -11.97 14.11
N ARG A 105 3.21 -11.40 15.28
CA ARG A 105 2.25 -11.98 16.23
C ARG A 105 0.81 -11.54 15.95
N ASN A 106 0.64 -10.43 15.25
CA ASN A 106 -0.65 -9.93 14.82
C ASN A 106 -0.66 -9.74 13.30
N ASN A 107 -1.16 -10.74 12.58
CA ASN A 107 -1.21 -10.75 11.11
C ASN A 107 -2.57 -10.30 10.57
N CYS A 108 -3.56 -10.05 11.44
CA CYS A 108 -4.90 -9.60 11.08
C CYS A 108 -5.28 -8.27 11.76
N PRO A 109 -4.52 -7.19 11.52
CA PRO A 109 -4.81 -5.87 12.05
C PRO A 109 -6.11 -5.31 11.44
N SER A 110 -6.75 -4.40 12.17
CA SER A 110 -7.98 -3.75 11.68
C SER A 110 -7.76 -2.98 10.38
N ALA A 111 -8.79 -2.93 9.52
CA ALA A 111 -8.75 -2.16 8.28
C ALA A 111 -8.46 -0.66 8.51
N ALA A 112 -8.90 -0.10 9.64
CA ALA A 112 -8.61 1.28 10.02
C ALA A 112 -7.11 1.49 10.28
N PHE A 113 -6.45 0.52 10.90
CA PHE A 113 -5.01 0.56 11.13
C PHE A 113 -4.25 0.44 9.79
N LEU A 114 -4.61 -0.53 8.94
CA LEU A 114 -4.04 -0.67 7.60
C LEU A 114 -4.13 0.64 6.81
N ARG A 115 -5.31 1.27 6.78
CA ARG A 115 -5.52 2.54 6.06
C ARG A 115 -4.58 3.64 6.56
N ARG A 116 -4.49 3.85 7.88
CA ARG A 116 -3.62 4.89 8.47
C ARG A 116 -2.14 4.60 8.23
N THR A 117 -1.74 3.33 8.24
CA THR A 117 -0.36 2.95 7.92
C THR A 117 -0.04 3.18 6.45
N ILE A 118 -0.97 2.92 5.53
CA ILE A 118 -0.80 3.26 4.11
C ILE A 118 -0.67 4.78 3.92
N GLU A 119 -1.52 5.57 4.58
CA GLU A 119 -1.43 7.04 4.56
C GLU A 119 -0.06 7.52 5.07
N LEU A 120 0.44 6.93 6.15
CA LEU A 120 1.76 7.22 6.70
C LEU A 120 2.88 6.83 5.73
N HIS A 121 2.83 5.60 5.21
CA HIS A 121 3.79 5.08 4.24
C HIS A 121 3.85 5.95 2.98
N GLN A 122 2.70 6.44 2.50
CA GLN A 122 2.63 7.39 1.38
C GLN A 122 3.32 8.72 1.69
N SER A 123 3.23 9.19 2.94
CA SER A 123 3.89 10.44 3.34
C SER A 123 5.42 10.33 3.38
N VAL A 124 5.94 9.14 3.67
CA VAL A 124 7.36 8.78 3.78
C VAL A 124 7.96 8.39 2.42
N ARG A 125 7.23 7.59 1.62
CA ARG A 125 7.66 7.04 0.32
C ARG A 125 7.02 7.74 -0.87
N ARG A 126 7.01 9.08 -0.86
CA ARG A 126 6.26 9.89 -1.83
C ARG A 126 6.64 9.57 -3.28
N ASP A 127 7.92 9.35 -3.53
CA ASP A 127 8.49 8.99 -4.82
C ASP A 127 7.95 7.65 -5.34
N ILE A 128 7.88 6.63 -4.47
CA ILE A 128 7.30 5.33 -4.80
C ILE A 128 5.83 5.49 -5.23
N TYR A 129 5.02 6.22 -4.45
CA TYR A 129 3.60 6.41 -4.79
C TYR A 129 3.40 7.28 -6.04
N GLN A 130 4.31 8.20 -6.34
CA GLN A 130 4.29 8.93 -7.62
C GLN A 130 4.55 7.99 -8.80
N GLN A 131 5.53 7.09 -8.68
CA GLN A 131 5.83 6.08 -9.71
C GLN A 131 4.67 5.10 -9.91
N ILE A 132 4.06 4.62 -8.82
CA ILE A 132 2.87 3.76 -8.86
C ILE A 132 1.73 4.48 -9.58
N ARG A 133 1.41 5.72 -9.20
CA ARG A 133 0.35 6.51 -9.85
C ARG A 133 0.58 6.65 -11.34
N LYS A 134 1.82 6.96 -11.75
CA LYS A 134 2.18 7.06 -13.16
C LYS A 134 2.00 5.74 -13.91
N LYS A 135 2.48 4.63 -13.33
CA LYS A 135 2.34 3.30 -13.92
C LYS A 135 0.88 2.89 -14.09
N ILE A 136 0.06 3.14 -13.06
CA ILE A 136 -1.38 2.89 -13.13
C ILE A 136 -1.99 3.73 -14.27
N ALA A 137 -1.66 5.02 -14.34
CA ALA A 137 -2.14 5.91 -15.40
C ALA A 137 -1.80 5.42 -16.81
N ASP A 138 -0.54 5.06 -17.02
CA ASP A 138 -0.05 4.56 -18.31
C ASP A 138 -0.78 3.28 -18.73
N ASN A 139 -1.06 2.37 -17.80
CA ASN A 139 -1.78 1.13 -18.08
C ASN A 139 -3.21 1.39 -18.58
N TYR A 140 -3.98 2.28 -17.94
CA TYR A 140 -5.34 2.60 -18.39
C TYR A 140 -5.35 3.38 -19.71
N LEU A 141 -4.37 4.28 -19.94
CA LEU A 141 -4.25 4.99 -21.21
C LEU A 141 -3.86 4.06 -22.38
N SER A 142 -3.08 3.02 -22.11
CA SER A 142 -2.70 2.03 -23.13
C SER A 142 -3.80 1.02 -23.48
N ALA A 143 -4.80 0.89 -22.61
CA ALA A 143 -5.92 -0.05 -22.77
C ALA A 143 -7.16 0.60 -23.44
N ALA A 144 -7.15 1.92 -23.64
CA ALA A 144 -8.19 2.72 -24.29
C ALA A 144 -7.86 2.95 -25.78
#